data_AF-A0A4Q8KCP1-F1
#
_entry.id   AF-A0A4Q8KCP1-F1
#
_cell.length_a   1.000
_cell.length_b   1.000
_cell.length_c   1.000
_cell.angle_alpha   90.00
_cell.angle_beta   90.00
_cell.angle_gamma   90.00
#
_symmetry.space_group_name_H-M   'P 1'
#
loop_
_entity.id
_entity.type
_entity.pdbx_description
1 polymer ?
#
loop_
_entity_poly.entity_id
_entity_poly.type
_entity_poly.pdbx_seq_one_letter_code
_entity_poly.pdbx_strand_id
1 'polypeptide(L)'
;MIALISLLLLIGLQASSPVDAKKCPELYRRYSAQHTFCLSANNTCSILKRGVTDKDKKLIVKLHNDYRSKVATGQESHAGGMPKAANMLEMIWDDELASVAQKLALPLLLAQI
;
A
#
# COMPACT_ATOMS: atom_id res chain seq x y z
N MET A 1 28.29 44.78 31.28
CA MET A 1 27.88 43.36 31.23
C MET A 1 26.50 43.19 30.60
N ILE A 2 26.29 43.66 29.37
CA ILE A 2 25.02 43.44 28.63
C ILE A 2 25.31 43.09 27.15
N ALA A 3 26.50 43.40 26.63
CA ALA A 3 26.89 43.10 25.24
C ALA A 3 27.29 41.63 24.96
N LEU A 4 27.44 40.77 25.98
CA LEU A 4 27.85 39.36 25.79
C LEU A 4 26.67 38.36 25.82
N ILE A 5 25.47 38.80 26.22
CA ILE A 5 24.30 37.93 26.34
C ILE A 5 23.49 37.92 25.03
N SER A 6 23.61 38.98 24.21
CA SER A 6 22.94 39.09 22.91
C SER A 6 23.53 38.19 21.82
N LEU A 7 24.76 37.68 22.02
CA LEU A 7 25.43 36.82 21.04
C LEU A 7 25.07 35.33 21.19
N LEU A 8 24.44 34.94 22.30
CA LEU A 8 23.98 33.57 22.58
C LEU A 8 22.53 33.30 22.15
N LEU A 9 21.84 34.31 21.60
CA LEU A 9 20.46 34.21 21.08
C LEU A 9 20.38 34.21 19.55
N LEU A 10 21.51 34.37 18.84
CA LEU A 10 21.58 34.13 17.41
C LEU A 10 22.05 32.69 17.15
N ILE A 11 21.08 31.88 16.73
CA ILE A 11 21.24 30.61 16.03
C ILE A 11 21.47 29.39 16.94
N GLY A 12 20.71 29.35 18.04
CA GLY A 12 20.10 28.11 18.53
C GLY A 12 18.82 27.75 17.78
N LEU A 13 18.65 28.21 16.53
CA LEU A 13 17.56 27.77 15.69
C LEU A 13 18.01 26.49 15.01
N GLN A 14 17.58 25.37 15.58
CA GLN A 14 17.62 24.07 14.92
C GLN A 14 17.15 24.27 13.48
N ALA A 15 18.05 24.12 12.52
CA ALA A 15 17.66 23.80 11.17
C ALA A 15 17.10 22.38 11.23
N SER A 16 15.86 22.23 11.74
CA SER A 16 15.00 21.18 11.24
C SER A 16 14.79 21.56 9.78
N SER A 17 15.59 20.97 8.90
CA SER A 17 15.36 21.03 7.47
C SER A 17 13.87 20.82 7.23
N PRO A 18 13.22 21.58 6.34
CA PRO A 18 11.92 21.16 5.86
C PRO A 18 12.19 19.90 5.05
N VAL A 19 12.17 18.73 5.69
CA VAL A 19 12.01 17.46 5.00
C VAL A 19 10.53 17.41 4.60
N ASP A 20 10.22 18.28 3.64
CA ASP A 20 9.05 18.22 2.81
C ASP A 20 9.02 16.86 2.09
N ALA A 21 7.80 16.34 1.96
CA ALA A 21 7.39 15.00 1.50
C ALA A 21 7.62 13.84 2.50
N LYS A 22 6.51 13.43 3.14
CA LYS A 22 6.32 12.24 4.01
C LYS A 22 7.40 11.15 3.84
N LYS A 23 8.34 11.09 4.79
CA LYS A 23 9.36 10.04 4.90
C LYS A 23 8.69 8.65 4.87
N CYS A 24 9.13 7.76 3.99
CA CYS A 24 8.56 6.41 3.89
C CYS A 24 8.56 5.70 5.27
N PRO A 25 7.45 5.07 5.71
CA PRO A 25 7.39 4.40 7.01
C PRO A 25 8.51 3.37 7.22
N GLU A 26 9.00 3.25 8.45
CA GLU A 26 10.13 2.36 8.78
C GLU A 26 9.80 0.88 8.53
N LEU A 27 8.53 0.51 8.71
CA LEU A 27 7.99 -0.82 8.39
C LEU A 27 8.29 -1.24 6.95
N TYR A 28 8.28 -0.32 6.00
CA TYR A 28 8.57 -0.62 4.59
C TYR A 28 10.05 -0.48 4.28
N ARG A 29 10.70 0.52 4.90
CA ARG A 29 12.12 0.81 4.71
C ARG A 29 13.04 -0.32 5.19
N ARG A 30 12.63 -1.07 6.24
CA ARG A 30 13.38 -2.24 6.72
C ARG A 30 13.50 -3.36 5.69
N TYR A 31 12.59 -3.43 4.72
CA TYR A 31 12.63 -4.43 3.65
C TYR A 31 13.41 -3.91 2.45
N SER A 32 13.12 -2.68 2.00
CA SER A 32 13.85 -2.05 0.90
C SER A 32 13.61 -0.53 0.87
N ALA A 33 14.63 0.22 0.47
CA ALA A 33 14.49 1.64 0.14
C ALA A 33 13.61 1.88 -1.10
N GLN A 34 13.52 0.90 -1.99
CA GLN A 34 12.69 0.90 -3.21
C GLN A 34 11.36 0.14 -3.01
N HIS A 35 10.94 -0.10 -1.76
CA HIS A 35 9.64 -0.72 -1.50
C HIS A 35 8.52 0.08 -2.20
N THR A 36 7.53 -0.62 -2.76
CA THR A 36 6.41 -0.04 -3.52
C THR A 36 5.74 1.14 -2.83
N PHE A 37 5.55 1.05 -1.51
CA PHE A 37 4.96 2.13 -0.71
C PHE A 37 5.84 3.40 -0.65
N CYS A 38 7.15 3.24 -0.71
CA CYS A 38 8.14 4.32 -0.69
C CYS A 38 8.31 5.01 -2.04
N LEU A 39 7.81 4.41 -3.14
CA LEU A 39 7.93 5.00 -4.47
C LEU A 39 7.11 6.29 -4.57
N SER A 40 7.69 7.28 -5.25
CA SER A 40 6.99 8.51 -5.61
C SER A 40 5.92 8.21 -6.66
N ALA A 41 4.79 8.92 -6.59
CA ALA A 41 3.80 8.84 -7.64
C ALA A 41 4.39 9.37 -8.96
N ASN A 42 4.01 8.74 -10.07
CA ASN A 42 4.34 9.24 -11.39
C ASN A 42 3.39 10.38 -11.75
N ASN A 43 3.92 11.55 -12.09
CA ASN A 43 3.13 12.73 -12.40
C ASN A 43 2.62 12.76 -13.86
N THR A 44 2.93 11.75 -14.67
CA THR A 44 2.46 11.65 -16.06
C THR A 44 1.05 11.08 -16.20
N CYS A 45 0.53 10.40 -15.18
CA CYS A 45 -0.80 9.80 -15.20
C CYS A 45 -1.87 10.78 -14.68
N SER A 46 -2.92 11.02 -15.48
CA SER A 46 -4.12 11.70 -15.00
C SER A 46 -5.02 10.70 -14.28
N ILE A 47 -4.99 10.74 -12.95
CA ILE A 47 -5.77 9.81 -12.13
C ILE A 47 -7.24 10.22 -12.11
N LEU A 48 -8.09 9.45 -12.79
CA LEU A 48 -9.53 9.70 -12.86
C LEU A 48 -10.29 9.25 -11.60
N LYS A 49 -9.82 8.17 -10.96
CA LYS A 49 -10.40 7.63 -9.73
C LYS A 49 -9.31 7.01 -8.86
N ARG A 50 -9.42 7.19 -7.55
CA ARG A 50 -8.55 6.56 -6.55
C ARG A 50 -9.36 5.71 -5.59
N GLY A 51 -8.73 4.65 -5.10
CA GLY A 51 -9.28 3.79 -4.08
C GLY A 51 -10.38 2.86 -4.58
N VAL A 52 -10.83 2.04 -3.64
CA VAL A 52 -11.88 1.05 -3.79
C VAL A 52 -12.96 1.39 -2.77
N THR A 53 -14.22 1.46 -3.22
CA THR A 53 -15.33 1.80 -2.32
C THR A 53 -15.58 0.67 -1.31
N ASP A 54 -16.16 0.94 -0.14
CA ASP A 54 -16.43 -0.13 0.84
C ASP A 54 -17.38 -1.21 0.30
N LYS A 55 -18.29 -0.83 -0.60
CA LYS A 55 -19.13 -1.79 -1.33
C LYS A 55 -18.28 -2.70 -2.20
N ASP A 56 -17.34 -2.13 -2.95
CA ASP A 56 -16.44 -2.89 -3.82
C ASP A 56 -15.46 -3.75 -3.01
N LYS A 57 -14.94 -3.24 -1.87
CA LYS A 57 -14.10 -4.04 -0.95
C LYS A 57 -14.82 -5.31 -0.50
N LYS A 58 -16.07 -5.17 -0.04
CA LYS A 58 -16.91 -6.31 0.37
C LYS A 58 -17.17 -7.26 -0.79
N LEU A 59 -17.47 -6.74 -1.98
CA LEU A 59 -17.69 -7.54 -3.17
C LEU A 59 -16.44 -8.33 -3.58
N ILE A 60 -15.28 -7.69 -3.58
CA ILE A 60 -13.99 -8.31 -3.92
C ILE A 60 -13.70 -9.47 -2.97
N VAL A 61 -13.76 -9.24 -1.66
CA VAL A 61 -13.50 -10.30 -0.66
C VAL A 61 -14.51 -11.43 -0.79
N LYS A 62 -15.81 -11.10 -0.94
CA LYS A 62 -16.86 -12.12 -1.14
C LYS A 62 -16.55 -13.00 -2.35
N LEU A 63 -16.25 -12.41 -3.51
CA LEU A 63 -15.96 -13.17 -4.73
C LEU A 63 -14.74 -14.08 -4.55
N HIS A 64 -13.66 -13.59 -3.93
CA HIS A 64 -12.49 -14.42 -3.64
C HIS A 64 -12.84 -15.59 -2.73
N ASN A 65 -13.62 -15.36 -1.67
CA ASN A 65 -14.02 -16.40 -0.73
C ASN A 65 -14.97 -17.43 -1.37
N ASP A 66 -15.89 -16.99 -2.24
CA ASP A 66 -16.78 -17.90 -2.99
C ASP A 66 -15.96 -18.86 -3.87
N TYR A 67 -14.98 -18.35 -4.63
CA TYR A 67 -14.10 -19.18 -5.46
C TYR A 67 -13.17 -20.07 -4.62
N ARG A 68 -12.59 -19.54 -3.53
CA ARG A 68 -11.75 -20.32 -2.61
C ARG A 68 -12.54 -21.47 -1.98
N SER A 69 -13.80 -21.24 -1.61
CA SER A 69 -14.71 -22.27 -1.07
C SER A 69 -15.03 -23.34 -2.12
N LYS A 70 -15.31 -22.93 -3.36
CA LYS A 70 -15.54 -23.85 -4.48
C LYS A 70 -14.33 -24.77 -4.70
N VAL A 71 -13.11 -24.22 -4.69
CA VAL A 71 -11.88 -25.01 -4.77
C VAL A 71 -11.71 -25.91 -3.54
N ALA A 72 -11.87 -25.36 -2.33
CA ALA A 72 -11.65 -26.08 -1.08
C ALA A 72 -12.56 -27.31 -0.93
N THR A 73 -13.80 -27.20 -1.41
CA THR A 73 -14.80 -28.28 -1.38
C THR A 73 -14.65 -29.27 -2.54
N GLY A 74 -13.69 -29.06 -3.46
CA GLY A 74 -13.47 -29.91 -4.63
C GLY A 74 -14.57 -29.78 -5.69
N GLN A 75 -15.27 -28.64 -5.71
CA GLN A 75 -16.35 -28.35 -6.67
C GLN A 75 -15.84 -27.58 -7.90
N GLU A 76 -14.55 -27.24 -7.96
CA GLU A 76 -13.95 -26.67 -9.16
C GLU A 76 -13.64 -27.78 -10.18
N SER A 77 -14.36 -27.75 -11.30
CA SER A 77 -14.29 -28.74 -12.38
C SER A 77 -13.36 -28.32 -13.54
N HIS A 78 -12.96 -27.05 -13.60
CA HIS A 78 -11.99 -26.59 -14.60
C HIS A 78 -10.57 -27.06 -14.28
N ALA A 79 -9.64 -26.91 -15.23
CA ALA A 79 -8.23 -27.28 -15.08
C ALA A 79 -7.99 -28.75 -14.68
N GLY A 80 -8.86 -29.67 -15.12
CA GLY A 80 -8.78 -31.09 -14.77
C GLY A 80 -9.39 -31.46 -13.42
N GLY A 81 -10.07 -30.52 -12.77
CA GLY A 81 -10.60 -30.67 -11.42
C GLY A 81 -9.54 -30.36 -10.36
N MET A 82 -9.87 -29.50 -9.40
CA MET A 82 -8.97 -29.22 -8.28
C MET A 82 -9.31 -30.12 -7.09
N PRO A 83 -8.31 -30.73 -6.42
CA PRO A 83 -8.55 -31.54 -5.24
C PRO A 83 -9.06 -30.69 -4.07
N LYS A 84 -9.76 -31.34 -3.13
CA LYS A 84 -10.20 -30.69 -1.89
C LYS A 84 -9.00 -30.15 -1.11
N ALA A 85 -9.15 -28.96 -0.55
CA ALA A 85 -8.10 -28.33 0.25
C ALA A 85 -8.21 -28.77 1.72
N ALA A 86 -7.07 -29.02 2.37
CA ALA A 86 -7.04 -29.43 3.77
C ALA A 86 -7.30 -28.26 4.75
N ASN A 87 -6.92 -27.03 4.39
CA ASN A 87 -7.01 -25.87 5.29
C ASN A 87 -7.08 -24.53 4.51
N MET A 88 -8.15 -24.32 3.74
CA MET A 88 -8.35 -23.09 2.98
C MET A 88 -9.17 -22.09 3.80
N LEU A 89 -8.51 -21.12 4.42
CA LEU A 89 -9.16 -20.11 5.27
C LEU A 89 -9.86 -19.01 4.46
N GLU A 90 -10.88 -18.41 5.08
CA GLU A 90 -11.58 -17.23 4.56
C GLU A 90 -10.66 -16.00 4.59
N MET A 91 -10.64 -15.23 3.50
CA MET A 91 -9.89 -13.97 3.43
C MET A 91 -10.69 -12.83 4.04
N ILE A 92 -9.97 -11.88 4.62
CA ILE A 92 -10.50 -10.58 5.05
C ILE A 92 -9.83 -9.47 4.26
N TRP A 93 -10.48 -8.31 4.20
CA TRP A 93 -9.86 -7.11 3.65
C TRP A 93 -8.77 -6.61 4.59
N ASP A 94 -7.62 -6.24 4.04
CA ASP A 94 -6.50 -5.63 4.75
C ASP A 94 -6.20 -4.25 4.15
N ASP A 95 -6.37 -3.19 4.96
CA ASP A 95 -6.17 -1.82 4.48
C ASP A 95 -4.69 -1.46 4.29
N GLU A 96 -3.76 -2.14 4.97
CA GLU A 96 -2.32 -1.96 4.75
C GLU A 96 -1.94 -2.47 3.36
N LEU A 97 -2.33 -3.70 3.03
CA LEU A 97 -2.09 -4.27 1.70
C LEU A 97 -2.78 -3.47 0.60
N ALA A 98 -4.01 -3.01 0.85
CA ALA A 98 -4.73 -2.15 -0.10
C ALA A 98 -4.01 -0.82 -0.34
N SER A 99 -3.38 -0.25 0.69
CA SER A 99 -2.62 1.00 0.57
C SER A 99 -1.35 0.82 -0.27
N VAL A 100 -0.65 -0.30 -0.10
CA VAL A 100 0.52 -0.66 -0.92
C VAL A 100 0.11 -0.93 -2.37
N ALA A 101 -0.98 -1.65 -2.59
CA ALA A 101 -1.54 -1.89 -3.92
C ALA A 101 -1.96 -0.59 -4.61
N GLN A 102 -2.59 0.33 -3.88
CA GLN A 102 -2.96 1.64 -4.42
C GLN A 102 -1.71 2.46 -4.77
N LYS A 103 -0.64 2.38 -3.96
CA LYS A 103 0.65 3.01 -4.27
C LYS A 103 1.27 2.46 -5.55
N LEU A 104 1.15 1.15 -5.79
CA LEU A 104 1.57 0.52 -7.05
C LEU A 104 0.75 0.98 -8.26
N ALA A 105 -0.54 1.21 -8.07
CA ALA A 105 -1.44 1.61 -9.16
C ALA A 105 -1.24 3.06 -9.64
N LEU A 106 -0.66 3.93 -8.80
CA LEU A 106 -0.42 5.35 -9.14
C LEU A 106 0.69 5.58 -10.21
N PRO A 107 1.79 4.80 -10.27
CA PRO A 107 2.83 4.98 -11.28
C PRO A 107 2.58 4.37 -12.67
N LEU A 108 1.54 3.55 -12.88
CA LEU A 108 1.31 2.80 -14.14
C LEU A 108 0.16 3.45 -14.94
N LEU A 109 0.14 3.65 -16.27
CA LEU A 109 0.81 2.98 -17.39
C LEU A 109 0.80 1.45 -17.29
N LEU A 110 -0.33 0.87 -16.86
CA LEU A 110 -0.64 -0.54 -17.13
C LEU A 110 -1.10 -0.64 -18.60
N ALA A 111 -0.17 -0.45 -19.53
CA ALA A 111 -0.29 -1.05 -20.84
C ALA A 111 0.33 -2.45 -20.74
N GLN A 112 -0.48 -3.46 -21.10
CA GLN A 112 -0.11 -4.85 -21.44
C GLN A 112 0.12 -5.81 -20.26
N ILE A 113 -0.99 -6.38 -19.80
CA ILE A 113 -1.14 -7.85 -19.72
C ILE A 113 -2.15 -8.22 -20.81
#